data_AF-A0A2N2CK87-F1
#
_entry.id   AF-A0A2N2CK87-F1
#
_cell.length_a   1.000
_cell.length_b   1.000
_cell.length_c   1.000
_cell.angle_alpha   90.00
_cell.angle_beta   90.00
_cell.angle_gamma   90.00
#
_symmetry.space_group_name_H-M   'P 1'
#
loop_
_entity.id
_entity.type
_entity.pdbx_description
1 polymer ?
#
loop_
_entity_poly.entity_id
_entity_poly.type
_entity_poly.pdbx_seq_one_letter_code
_entity_poly.pdbx_strand_id
1 'polypeptide(L)'
;MFDPLVDKTDIGKTMLNLAQHPFNAQLSIFLDIVAVMGVIWLGVLFYTLLQKNNKTWAMTGLGFYVLEAVMLLVGKTFSYALIRTSDLYLITSEISLLSTGQVLLQVEKFISSMAMIPFGVGAFLFYYLLVKSKALPTWISIWGLVSMFLVLFGIPLIAYGVK
;
A
#
# COMPACT_ATOMS: atom_id res chain seq x y z
N MET A 1 -4.64 -5.43 4.55
CA MET A 1 -5.05 -6.66 5.26
C MET A 1 -5.64 -6.39 6.67
N PHE A 2 -5.85 -5.13 7.06
CA PHE A 2 -6.54 -4.74 8.32
C PHE A 2 -8.07 -4.74 8.24
N ASP A 3 -8.68 -5.00 7.07
CA ASP A 3 -10.13 -4.95 6.87
C ASP A 3 -10.98 -5.82 7.82
N PRO A 4 -10.54 -7.01 8.31
CA PRO A 4 -11.37 -7.76 9.26
C PRO A 4 -11.33 -7.19 10.69
N LEU A 5 -10.41 -6.27 11.00
CA LEU A 5 -10.22 -5.70 12.35
C LEU A 5 -10.55 -4.21 12.44
N VAL A 6 -10.61 -3.52 11.30
CA VAL A 6 -10.95 -2.09 11.20
C VAL A 6 -12.42 -1.95 10.86
N ASP A 7 -13.23 -1.72 11.90
CA ASP A 7 -14.61 -1.31 11.72
C ASP A 7 -14.61 0.17 11.32
N LYS A 8 -14.97 0.46 10.06
CA LYS A 8 -15.02 1.82 9.49
C LYS A 8 -16.03 2.73 10.20
N THR A 9 -16.88 2.15 11.03
CA THR A 9 -17.99 2.82 11.72
C THR A 9 -17.69 3.12 13.20
N ASP A 10 -16.70 2.45 13.82
CA ASP A 10 -16.38 2.62 15.24
C ASP A 10 -14.90 2.34 15.57
N ILE A 11 -14.18 3.42 15.90
CA ILE A 11 -12.75 3.41 16.19
C ILE A 11 -12.49 2.77 17.57
N GLY A 12 -13.44 2.88 18.49
CA GLY A 12 -13.37 2.22 19.79
C GLY A 12 -13.35 0.71 19.66
N LYS A 13 -14.19 0.13 18.78
CA LYS A 13 -14.18 -1.30 18.48
C LYS A 13 -12.94 -1.74 17.72
N THR A 14 -12.43 -0.91 16.81
CA THR A 14 -11.17 -1.19 16.10
C THR A 14 -10.00 -1.29 17.09
N MET A 15 -9.89 -0.33 18.01
CA MET A 15 -8.84 -0.34 19.05
C MET A 15 -9.05 -1.49 20.05
N LEU A 16 -10.30 -1.82 20.41
CA LEU A 16 -10.60 -2.98 21.26
C LEU A 16 -10.20 -4.30 20.59
N ASN A 17 -10.53 -4.49 19.31
CA ASN A 17 -10.20 -5.70 18.55
C ASN A 17 -8.68 -5.83 18.33
N LEU A 18 -7.99 -4.71 18.07
CA LEU A 18 -6.53 -4.69 17.95
C LEU A 18 -5.86 -5.09 19.28
N ALA A 19 -6.37 -4.60 20.40
CA ALA A 19 -5.80 -4.84 21.72
C ALA A 19 -6.20 -6.20 22.32
N GLN A 20 -7.37 -6.74 21.95
CA GLN A 20 -7.80 -8.09 22.34
C GLN A 20 -7.11 -9.20 21.52
N HIS A 21 -6.63 -8.89 20.31
CA HIS A 21 -5.89 -9.83 19.46
C HIS A 21 -4.51 -9.29 19.03
N PRO A 22 -3.58 -9.08 19.98
CA PRO A 22 -2.26 -8.53 19.68
C PRO A 22 -1.47 -9.38 18.68
N PHE A 23 -1.64 -10.71 18.72
CA PHE A 23 -1.03 -11.64 17.77
C PHE A 23 -1.49 -11.40 16.32
N ASN A 24 -2.78 -11.15 16.10
CA ASN A 24 -3.32 -10.93 14.76
C ASN A 24 -2.88 -9.58 14.17
N ALA A 25 -2.75 -8.56 15.01
CA ALA A 25 -2.27 -7.25 14.61
C ALA A 25 -0.78 -7.29 14.24
N GLN A 26 0.05 -7.98 15.02
CA GLN A 26 1.47 -8.20 14.71
C GLN A 26 1.68 -9.07 13.47
N LEU A 27 0.90 -10.15 13.33
CA LEU A 27 0.94 -11.02 12.16
C LEU A 27 0.55 -10.26 10.89
N SER A 28 -0.42 -9.35 10.98
CA SER A 28 -0.83 -8.50 9.86
C SER A 28 0.29 -7.56 9.40
N ILE A 29 1.02 -6.93 10.34
CA ILE A 29 2.19 -6.10 10.01
C ILE A 29 3.29 -6.96 9.37
N PHE A 30 3.55 -8.15 9.91
CA PHE A 30 4.54 -9.07 9.35
C PHE A 30 4.20 -9.47 7.91
N LEU A 31 2.96 -9.87 7.66
CA LEU A 31 2.47 -10.22 6.31
C LEU A 31 2.54 -9.03 5.35
N ASP A 32 2.23 -7.82 5.82
CA ASP A 32 2.35 -6.61 5.01
C ASP A 32 3.82 -6.31 4.66
N ILE A 33 4.78 -6.53 5.57
CA ILE A 33 6.23 -6.40 5.26
C ILE A 33 6.64 -7.42 4.20
N VAL A 34 6.15 -8.66 4.30
CA VAL A 34 6.38 -9.70 3.28
C VAL A 34 5.79 -9.28 1.93
N ALA A 35 4.60 -8.68 1.92
CA ALA A 35 3.99 -8.15 0.71
C ALA A 35 4.84 -7.01 0.09
N VAL A 36 5.39 -6.10 0.90
CA VAL A 36 6.30 -5.04 0.43
C VAL A 36 7.55 -5.62 -0.21
N MET A 37 8.13 -6.69 0.35
CA MET A 37 9.24 -7.40 -0.31
C MET A 37 8.82 -7.98 -1.66
N GLY A 38 7.59 -8.50 -1.76
CA GLY A 38 7.00 -8.95 -3.01
C GLY A 38 6.88 -7.84 -4.07
N VAL A 39 6.52 -6.62 -3.65
CA VAL A 39 6.46 -5.44 -4.54
C VAL A 39 7.84 -5.10 -5.10
N ILE A 40 8.87 -5.09 -4.24
CA ILE A 40 10.26 -4.86 -4.68
C ILE A 40 10.70 -5.96 -5.66
N TRP A 41 10.43 -7.23 -5.33
CA TRP A 41 10.77 -8.37 -6.16
C TRP A 41 10.09 -8.28 -7.54
N LEU A 42 8.82 -7.90 -7.57
CA LEU A 42 8.07 -7.67 -8.81
C LEU A 42 8.70 -6.56 -9.66
N GLY A 43 9.09 -5.43 -9.04
CA GLY A 43 9.80 -4.35 -9.73
C GLY A 43 11.14 -4.80 -10.32
N VAL A 44 11.90 -5.65 -9.60
CA VAL A 44 13.16 -6.23 -10.08
C VAL A 44 12.92 -7.21 -11.25
N LEU A 45 11.90 -8.06 -11.18
CA LEU A 45 11.55 -8.96 -12.27
C LEU A 45 11.21 -8.18 -13.55
N PHE A 46 10.39 -7.13 -13.45
CA PHE A 46 10.08 -6.29 -14.60
C PHE A 46 11.32 -5.57 -15.14
N TYR A 47 12.20 -5.07 -14.27
CA TYR A 47 13.47 -4.48 -14.69
C TYR A 47 14.34 -5.49 -15.45
N THR A 48 14.52 -6.71 -14.94
CA THR A 48 15.37 -7.73 -15.57
C THR A 48 14.82 -8.21 -16.92
N LEU A 49 13.50 -8.25 -17.08
CA LEU A 49 12.82 -8.57 -18.34
C LEU A 49 12.98 -7.44 -19.38
N LEU A 50 12.83 -6.18 -18.96
CA LEU A 50 12.70 -5.03 -19.87
C LEU A 50 13.99 -4.24 -20.10
N GLN A 51 15.03 -4.44 -19.28
CA GLN A 51 16.33 -3.77 -19.40
C GLN A 51 16.98 -3.94 -20.78
N LYS A 52 16.68 -5.05 -21.50
CA LYS A 52 17.22 -5.34 -22.83
C LYS A 52 16.69 -4.40 -23.92
N ASN A 53 15.47 -3.89 -23.76
CA ASN A 53 14.84 -3.00 -24.72
C ASN A 53 15.18 -1.53 -24.44
N ASN A 54 15.10 -1.12 -23.18
CA ASN A 54 15.49 0.24 -22.81
C ASN A 54 15.83 0.35 -21.32
N LYS A 55 17.14 0.40 -21.02
CA LYS A 55 17.67 0.44 -19.66
C LYS A 55 17.21 1.65 -18.86
N THR A 56 17.12 2.83 -19.49
CA THR A 56 16.74 4.08 -18.81
C THR A 56 15.31 4.03 -18.27
N TRP A 57 14.36 3.63 -19.11
CA TRP A 57 12.95 3.55 -18.72
C TRP A 57 12.67 2.42 -17.71
N ALA A 58 13.37 1.30 -17.85
CA ALA A 58 13.25 0.19 -16.89
C ALA A 58 13.79 0.61 -15.51
N MET A 59 14.90 1.35 -15.48
CA MET A 59 15.48 1.84 -14.22
C MET A 59 14.59 2.87 -13.53
N THR A 60 13.95 3.77 -14.28
CA THR A 60 12.95 4.69 -13.70
C THR A 60 11.74 3.94 -13.14
N GLY A 61 11.24 2.90 -13.81
CA GLY A 61 10.13 2.08 -13.31
C GLY A 61 10.47 1.38 -11.99
N LEU A 62 11.68 0.81 -11.89
CA LEU A 62 12.18 0.22 -10.64
C LEU A 62 12.28 1.27 -9.53
N GLY A 63 12.78 2.48 -9.84
CA GLY A 63 12.86 3.58 -8.87
C GLY A 63 11.49 3.93 -8.27
N PHE A 64 10.44 3.95 -9.09
CA PHE A 64 9.08 4.18 -8.59
C PHE A 64 8.56 3.05 -7.70
N TYR A 65 8.84 1.78 -8.03
CA TYR A 65 8.49 0.64 -7.17
C TYR A 65 9.22 0.67 -5.82
N VAL A 66 10.49 1.10 -5.81
CA VAL A 66 11.23 1.31 -4.55
C VAL A 66 10.61 2.45 -3.74
N LEU A 67 10.20 3.53 -4.40
CA LEU A 67 9.55 4.67 -3.75
C LEU A 67 8.21 4.26 -3.11
N GLU A 68 7.39 3.49 -3.83
CA GLU A 68 6.17 2.88 -3.29
C GLU A 68 6.47 2.02 -2.05
N ALA A 69 7.45 1.12 -2.15
CA ALA A 69 7.81 0.25 -1.03
C ALA A 69 8.22 1.04 0.22
N VAL A 70 8.98 2.12 0.04
CA VAL A 70 9.36 3.03 1.14
C VAL A 70 8.13 3.72 1.73
N MET A 71 7.22 4.25 0.91
CA MET A 71 5.98 4.87 1.39
C MET A 71 5.11 3.87 2.17
N LEU A 72 4.97 2.64 1.67
CA LEU A 72 4.22 1.58 2.37
C LEU A 72 4.85 1.25 3.73
N LEU A 73 6.19 1.13 3.81
CA LEU A 73 6.89 0.92 5.09
C LEU A 73 6.64 2.06 6.07
N VAL A 74 6.69 3.31 5.61
CA VAL A 74 6.37 4.48 6.44
C VAL A 74 4.93 4.38 6.95
N GLY A 75 3.96 4.03 6.10
CA GLY A 75 2.57 3.77 6.51
C GLY A 75 2.45 2.73 7.62
N LYS A 76 3.24 1.64 7.57
CA LYS A 76 3.24 0.60 8.61
C LYS A 76 3.79 1.05 9.95
N THR A 77 4.67 2.05 9.99
CA THR A 77 5.10 2.64 11.27
C THR A 77 3.94 3.28 12.03
N PHE A 78 3.00 3.91 11.31
CA PHE A 78 1.77 4.45 11.89
C PHE A 78 0.81 3.34 12.35
N SER A 79 0.71 2.23 11.61
CA SER A 79 -0.06 1.05 12.07
C SER A 79 0.50 0.48 13.37
N TYR A 80 1.83 0.42 13.50
CA TYR A 80 2.47 -0.05 14.73
C TYR A 80 2.21 0.90 15.91
N ALA A 81 2.30 2.21 15.68
CA ALA A 81 1.94 3.22 16.67
C ALA A 81 0.46 3.10 17.10
N LEU A 82 -0.44 2.76 16.17
CA LEU A 82 -1.86 2.56 16.44
C LEU A 82 -2.12 1.39 17.40
N ILE A 83 -1.43 0.26 17.19
CA ILE A 83 -1.49 -0.89 18.12
C ILE A 83 -1.05 -0.44 19.51
N ARG A 84 0.05 0.32 19.61
CA ARG A 84 0.54 0.78 20.91
C ARG A 84 -0.42 1.74 21.61
N THR A 85 -1.07 2.63 20.87
CA THR A 85 -2.12 3.49 21.44
C THR A 85 -3.36 2.70 21.86
N SER A 86 -3.65 1.57 21.20
CA SER A 86 -4.77 0.69 21.56
C SER A 86 -4.52 -0.05 22.88
N ASP A 87 -3.30 -0.53 23.11
CA ASP A 87 -2.90 -1.12 24.40
C ASP A 87 -3.02 -0.10 25.55
N LEU A 88 -2.58 1.14 25.33
CA LEU A 88 -2.66 2.21 26.33
C LEU A 88 -4.11 2.60 26.63
N TYR A 89 -4.98 2.60 25.62
CA TYR A 89 -6.40 2.89 25.80
C TYR A 89 -7.08 1.86 26.71
N LEU A 90 -6.74 0.57 26.61
CA LEU A 90 -7.29 -0.46 27.51
C LEU A 90 -6.92 -0.23 28.99
N ILE A 91 -5.74 0.34 29.24
CA ILE A 91 -5.23 0.56 30.60
C ILE A 91 -5.81 1.84 31.22
N THR A 92 -5.87 2.92 30.44
CA THR A 92 -6.20 4.26 30.94
C THR A 92 -7.67 4.65 30.71
N SER A 93 -8.36 4.00 29.76
CA SER A 93 -9.74 4.33 29.33
C SER A 93 -9.97 5.80 28.98
N GLU A 94 -8.90 6.50 28.57
CA GLU A 94 -8.95 7.91 28.23
C GLU A 94 -9.52 8.14 26.82
N ILE A 95 -10.53 9.00 26.71
CA ILE A 95 -11.19 9.35 25.44
C ILE A 95 -10.23 10.06 24.46
N SER A 96 -9.21 10.75 24.98
CA SER A 96 -8.16 11.41 24.19
C SER A 96 -7.40 10.42 23.28
N LEU A 97 -7.19 9.18 23.73
CA LEU A 97 -6.50 8.15 22.94
C LEU A 97 -7.33 7.65 21.74
N LEU A 98 -8.67 7.69 21.81
CA LEU A 98 -9.52 7.37 20.66
C LEU A 98 -9.29 8.36 19.51
N SER A 99 -9.23 9.65 19.83
CA SER A 99 -8.96 10.70 18.82
C SER A 99 -7.56 10.56 18.21
N THR A 100 -6.58 10.15 19.02
CA THR A 100 -5.21 9.89 18.56
C THR A 100 -5.18 8.68 17.61
N GLY A 101 -5.83 7.57 17.99
CA GLY A 101 -5.94 6.39 17.14
C GLY A 101 -6.66 6.68 15.81
N GLN A 102 -7.68 7.53 15.83
CA GLN A 102 -8.37 7.99 14.63
C GLN A 102 -7.44 8.73 13.66
N VAL A 103 -6.62 9.65 14.19
CA VAL A 103 -5.66 10.41 13.37
C VAL A 103 -4.60 9.47 12.78
N LEU A 104 -4.05 8.55 13.58
CA LEU A 104 -3.05 7.58 13.10
C LEU A 104 -3.58 6.70 11.96
N LEU A 105 -4.83 6.24 12.06
CA LEU A 105 -5.47 5.43 11.03
C LEU A 105 -5.74 6.23 9.75
N GLN A 106 -6.16 7.49 9.86
CA GLN A 106 -6.32 8.37 8.71
C GLN A 106 -4.99 8.65 8.00
N VAL A 107 -3.92 8.89 8.78
CA VAL A 107 -2.57 9.12 8.24
C VAL A 107 -2.06 7.88 7.51
N GLU A 108 -2.24 6.68 8.08
CA GLU A 108 -1.87 5.42 7.41
C GLU A 108 -2.60 5.24 6.08
N LYS A 109 -3.92 5.44 6.06
CA LYS A 109 -4.73 5.37 4.84
C LYS A 109 -4.29 6.39 3.79
N PHE A 110 -3.99 7.60 4.22
CA PHE A 110 -3.53 8.65 3.33
C PHE A 110 -2.18 8.29 2.71
N ILE A 111 -1.21 7.84 3.50
CA ILE A 111 0.11 7.41 3.00
C ILE A 111 -0.02 6.22 2.06
N SER A 112 -0.85 5.23 2.41
CA SER A 112 -1.12 4.06 1.57
C SER A 112 -1.74 4.45 0.22
N SER A 113 -2.70 5.39 0.23
CA SER A 113 -3.29 5.92 -1.01
C SER A 113 -2.27 6.71 -1.84
N MET A 114 -1.41 7.50 -1.20
CA MET A 114 -0.34 8.22 -1.90
C MET A 114 0.71 7.27 -2.48
N ALA A 115 0.96 6.12 -1.86
CA ALA A 115 1.85 5.08 -2.38
C ALA A 115 1.35 4.45 -3.69
N MET A 116 0.05 4.51 -3.99
CA MET A 116 -0.48 4.06 -5.28
C MET A 116 -0.10 4.95 -6.46
N ILE A 117 0.31 6.20 -6.23
CA ILE A 117 0.79 7.09 -7.29
C ILE A 117 2.11 6.56 -7.89
N PRO A 118 3.19 6.35 -7.11
CA PRO A 118 4.42 5.77 -7.64
C PRO A 118 4.21 4.35 -8.17
N PHE A 119 3.36 3.52 -7.54
CA PHE A 119 2.97 2.21 -8.10
C PHE A 119 2.38 2.35 -9.51
N GLY A 120 1.39 3.23 -9.66
CA GLY A 120 0.70 3.54 -10.90
C GLY A 120 1.65 4.00 -12.01
N VAL A 121 2.53 4.95 -11.69
CA VAL A 121 3.53 5.46 -12.62
C VAL A 121 4.55 4.38 -13.00
N GLY A 122 5.05 3.63 -12.01
CA GLY A 122 6.01 2.55 -12.21
C GLY A 122 5.46 1.44 -13.10
N ALA A 123 4.22 1.01 -12.88
CA ALA A 123 3.62 -0.01 -13.73
C ALA A 123 3.23 0.54 -15.10
N PHE A 124 2.78 1.79 -15.23
CA PHE A 124 2.53 2.39 -16.55
C PHE A 124 3.79 2.38 -17.41
N LEU A 125 4.94 2.73 -16.82
CA LEU A 125 6.25 2.63 -17.45
C LEU A 125 6.57 1.19 -17.89
N PHE A 126 6.32 0.20 -17.03
CA PHE A 126 6.55 -1.21 -17.38
C PHE A 126 5.60 -1.73 -18.46
N TYR A 127 4.31 -1.40 -18.41
CA TYR A 127 3.34 -1.79 -19.44
C TYR A 127 3.67 -1.13 -20.79
N TYR A 128 4.08 0.13 -20.79
CA TYR A 128 4.54 0.82 -22.01
C TYR A 128 5.76 0.10 -22.63
N LEU A 129 6.73 -0.30 -21.80
CA LEU A 129 7.90 -1.06 -22.22
C LEU A 129 7.55 -2.46 -22.73
N LEU A 130 6.58 -3.15 -22.10
CA LEU A 130 6.12 -4.48 -22.52
C LEU A 130 5.48 -4.45 -23.90
N VAL A 131 4.64 -3.45 -24.18
CA VAL A 131 4.04 -3.24 -25.51
C VAL A 131 5.13 -2.99 -26.56
N LYS A 132 6.15 -2.19 -26.24
CA LYS A 132 7.27 -1.91 -27.15
C LYS A 132 8.17 -3.13 -27.37
N SER A 133 8.34 -3.96 -26.34
CA SER A 133 9.22 -5.12 -26.33
C SER A 133 8.65 -6.33 -27.09
N LYS A 134 7.32 -6.41 -27.26
CA LYS A 134 6.60 -7.60 -27.73
C LYS A 134 6.94 -8.88 -26.94
N ALA A 135 7.52 -8.76 -25.74
CA ALA A 135 7.92 -9.89 -24.91
C ALA A 135 6.73 -10.65 -24.29
N LEU A 136 5.56 -10.01 -24.20
CA LEU A 136 4.31 -10.59 -23.72
C LEU A 136 3.20 -10.38 -24.75
N PRO A 137 2.20 -11.28 -24.84
CA PRO A 137 1.06 -11.11 -25.73
C PRO A 137 0.33 -9.80 -25.38
N THR A 138 0.08 -9.00 -26.41
CA THR A 138 -0.43 -7.63 -26.31
C THR A 138 -1.72 -7.53 -25.49
N TRP A 139 -2.53 -8.60 -25.49
CA TRP A 139 -3.76 -8.69 -24.71
C TRP A 139 -3.52 -8.53 -23.20
N ILE A 140 -2.51 -9.19 -22.63
CA ILE A 140 -2.21 -9.11 -21.18
C ILE A 140 -1.71 -7.71 -20.82
N SER A 141 -0.91 -7.08 -21.69
CA SER A 141 -0.43 -5.72 -21.46
C SER A 141 -1.57 -4.69 -21.53
N ILE A 142 -2.53 -4.84 -22.45
CA ILE A 142 -3.67 -3.93 -22.55
C ILE A 142 -4.57 -4.05 -21.33
N TRP A 143 -4.89 -5.27 -20.89
CA TRP A 143 -5.69 -5.50 -19.68
C TRP A 143 -5.02 -4.94 -18.43
N GLY A 144 -3.71 -5.13 -18.30
CA GLY A 144 -2.94 -4.57 -17.20
C GLY A 144 -2.85 -3.04 -17.23
N LEU A 145 -2.81 -2.42 -18.41
CA LEU A 145 -2.79 -0.97 -18.55
C LEU A 145 -4.16 -0.35 -18.18
N VAL A 146 -5.26 -1.00 -18.58
CA VAL A 146 -6.62 -0.60 -18.20
C VAL A 146 -6.84 -0.73 -16.69
N SER A 147 -6.42 -1.84 -16.08
CA SER A 147 -6.52 -1.99 -14.61
C SER A 147 -5.65 -0.98 -13.88
N MET A 148 -4.47 -0.66 -14.41
CA MET A 148 -3.57 0.33 -13.80
C MET A 148 -4.15 1.73 -13.83
N PHE A 149 -4.76 2.14 -14.94
CA PHE A 149 -5.46 3.43 -15.03
C PHE A 149 -6.58 3.52 -14.00
N LEU A 150 -7.35 2.45 -13.85
CA LEU A 150 -8.45 2.39 -12.89
C LEU A 150 -7.94 2.48 -11.44
N VAL A 151 -6.84 1.81 -11.12
CA VAL A 151 -6.20 1.86 -9.79
C VAL A 151 -5.56 3.22 -9.51
N LEU A 152 -4.84 3.79 -10.48
CA LEU A 152 -4.16 5.08 -10.36
C LEU A 152 -5.13 6.23 -10.07
N PHE A 153 -6.30 6.24 -10.71
CA PHE A 153 -7.29 7.30 -10.50
C PHE A 153 -8.32 6.95 -9.43
N GLY A 154 -8.76 5.69 -9.39
CA GLY A 154 -9.83 5.26 -8.49
C GLY A 154 -9.43 5.37 -7.03
N ILE A 155 -8.22 4.94 -6.66
CA ILE A 155 -7.87 4.86 -5.24
C ILE A 155 -7.57 6.23 -4.61
N PRO A 156 -6.86 7.16 -5.29
CA PRO A 156 -6.77 8.54 -4.82
C PRO A 156 -8.12 9.25 -4.79
N LEU A 157 -9.02 9.05 -5.77
CA LEU A 157 -10.36 9.66 -5.74
C LEU A 157 -11.16 9.22 -4.51
N ILE A 158 -11.12 7.92 -4.22
CA ILE A 158 -11.77 7.35 -3.03
C ILE A 158 -11.15 7.95 -1.75
N ALA A 159 -9.84 8.15 -1.72
CA ALA A 159 -9.16 8.76 -0.57
C ALA A 159 -9.50 10.25 -0.39
N TYR A 160 -9.78 10.98 -1.47
CA TYR A 160 -10.29 12.36 -1.42
C TYR A 160 -11.80 12.46 -1.17
N GLY A 161 -12.51 11.34 -1.03
CA GLY A 161 -13.93 11.31 -0.66
C GLY A 161 -14.91 11.52 -1.82
N VAL A 162 -14.43 11.44 -3.07
CA VAL A 162 -15.31 11.46 -4.25
C VAL A 162 -15.72 10.01 -4.54
N LYS A 163 -17.01 9.70 -4.31
CA LYS A 163 -17.61 8.39 -4.60
C LYS A 163 -17.86 8.21 -6.09
#